data_AF-A0A8S9X254-F1
#
_entry.id   AF-A0A8S9X254-F1
#
_cell.length_a   1.000
_cell.length_b   1.000
_cell.length_c   1.000
_cell.angle_alpha   90.00
_cell.angle_beta   90.00
_cell.angle_gamma   90.00
#
_symmetry.space_group_name_H-M   'P 1'
#
loop_
_entity.id
_entity.type
_entity.pdbx_description
1 polymer ?
#
loop_
_entity_poly.entity_id
_entity_poly.type
_entity_poly.pdbx_seq_one_letter_code
_entity_poly.pdbx_strand_id
1 'polypeptide(L)'
;MERDSITLADLLGLGEPDLPPSKKCKKKKKVDRFYSEEHVQMALFEVENGISSLRRAAIKFNVPRSTLVFRRSPKFTKVEKGPRPILSREEEDELASWILQGEKYGAPRKYVHIQNWVQKLLNDHPRDNVPFQDNKPGRGWMKNFMKRHPELNAMRSISFEDHCETVRTLFKVD
;
A
#
# COMPACT_ATOMS: atom_id res chain seq x y z
N MET A 1 3.32 60.01 -15.94
CA MET A 1 2.23 59.71 -16.87
C MET A 1 2.84 58.92 -18.03
N GLU A 2 3.05 57.63 -17.81
CA GLU A 2 3.46 56.73 -18.88
C GLU A 2 2.19 56.08 -19.40
N ARG A 3 2.00 56.19 -20.72
CA ARG A 3 0.82 55.67 -21.42
C ARG A 3 1.10 54.21 -21.73
N ASP A 4 0.38 53.31 -21.06
CA ASP A 4 0.46 51.89 -21.34
C ASP A 4 0.03 51.63 -22.80
N SER A 5 0.92 50.97 -23.53
CA SER A 5 0.83 50.72 -24.96
C SER A 5 -0.27 49.69 -25.24
N ILE A 6 -1.28 50.06 -26.02
CA ILE A 6 -2.33 49.12 -26.47
C ILE A 6 -1.69 48.11 -27.43
N THR A 7 -1.87 46.83 -27.15
CA THR A 7 -1.27 45.77 -27.97
C THR A 7 -2.04 45.59 -29.28
N LEU A 8 -1.36 45.20 -30.37
CA LEU A 8 -1.97 44.98 -31.69
C LEU A 8 -3.11 43.93 -31.67
N ALA A 9 -3.13 43.06 -30.64
CA ALA A 9 -4.18 42.08 -30.42
C ALA A 9 -5.53 42.73 -30.02
N ASP A 10 -5.49 43.81 -29.23
CA ASP A 10 -6.69 44.55 -28.82
C ASP A 10 -7.35 45.29 -29.99
N LEU A 11 -6.55 45.78 -30.96
CA LEU A 11 -7.04 46.53 -32.12
C LEU A 11 -7.71 45.64 -33.18
N LEU A 12 -7.36 44.35 -33.22
CA LEU A 12 -7.86 43.40 -34.22
C LEU A 12 -9.08 42.59 -33.76
N GLY A 13 -9.57 42.78 -32.53
CA GLY A 13 -10.82 42.17 -32.05
C GLY A 13 -10.85 40.63 -32.09
N LEU A 14 -9.68 39.99 -32.11
CA LEU A 14 -9.57 38.53 -32.09
C LEU A 14 -9.78 38.04 -30.66
N GLY A 15 -11.03 37.80 -30.28
CA GLY A 15 -11.39 37.16 -29.02
C GLY A 15 -10.68 35.81 -28.86
N GLU A 16 -10.17 35.54 -27.66
CA GLU A 16 -9.52 34.26 -27.34
C GLU A 16 -10.40 33.07 -27.75
N PRO A 17 -9.86 32.03 -28.41
CA PRO A 17 -10.63 30.85 -28.74
C PRO A 17 -11.00 30.11 -27.45
N ASP A 18 -12.30 30.05 -27.16
CA ASP A 18 -12.90 29.32 -26.05
C ASP A 18 -12.31 27.90 -25.93
N LEU A 19 -11.41 27.71 -24.97
CA LEU A 19 -10.92 26.40 -24.60
C LEU A 19 -12.11 25.55 -24.14
N PRO A 20 -12.36 24.37 -24.74
CA PRO A 20 -13.50 23.56 -24.37
C PRO A 20 -13.38 23.13 -22.91
N PRO A 21 -14.47 23.18 -22.12
CA PRO A 21 -14.43 22.80 -20.72
C PRO A 21 -13.94 21.36 -20.60
N SER A 22 -12.83 21.19 -19.87
CA SER A 22 -12.23 19.89 -19.56
C SER A 22 -13.32 18.91 -19.10
N LYS A 23 -13.54 17.85 -19.90
CA LYS A 23 -14.51 16.80 -19.59
C LYS A 23 -14.09 16.13 -18.28
N LYS A 24 -14.75 16.49 -17.17
CA LYS A 24 -14.59 15.76 -15.90
C LYS A 24 -14.99 14.30 -16.13
N CYS A 25 -14.01 13.40 -16.17
CA CYS A 25 -14.25 11.96 -16.19
C CYS A 25 -15.04 11.56 -14.95
N LYS A 26 -16.32 11.22 -15.13
CA LYS A 26 -17.18 10.73 -14.04
C LYS A 26 -16.55 9.46 -13.46
N LYS A 27 -16.20 9.48 -12.16
CA LYS A 27 -15.68 8.31 -11.45
C LYS A 27 -16.74 7.20 -11.50
N LYS A 28 -16.44 6.08 -12.16
CA LYS A 28 -17.34 4.92 -12.24
C LYS A 28 -17.56 4.36 -10.83
N LYS A 29 -18.83 4.14 -10.45
CA LYS A 29 -19.20 3.47 -9.19
C LYS A 29 -18.59 2.06 -9.19
N LYS A 30 -17.93 1.68 -8.10
CA LYS A 30 -17.35 0.34 -7.96
C LYS A 30 -18.50 -0.66 -7.84
N VAL A 31 -18.68 -1.50 -8.85
CA VAL A 31 -19.57 -2.66 -8.78
C VAL A 31 -18.94 -3.62 -7.76
N ASP A 32 -19.74 -4.03 -6.78
CA ASP A 32 -19.29 -5.02 -5.81
C ASP A 32 -19.00 -6.35 -6.54
N ARG A 33 -17.85 -6.95 -6.27
CA ARG A 33 -17.45 -8.17 -6.97
C ARG A 33 -18.11 -9.33 -6.26
N PHE A 34 -19.11 -9.94 -6.88
CA PHE A 34 -19.83 -11.12 -6.38
C PHE A 34 -18.97 -12.41 -6.27
N TYR A 35 -17.64 -12.31 -6.38
CA TYR A 35 -16.72 -13.44 -6.32
C TYR A 35 -15.47 -13.10 -5.49
N SER A 36 -15.03 -14.06 -4.69
CA SER A 36 -13.80 -13.96 -3.88
C SER A 36 -12.56 -14.35 -4.71
N GLU A 37 -11.38 -13.96 -4.24
CA GLU A 37 -10.12 -14.36 -4.88
C GLU A 37 -9.90 -15.87 -4.80
N GLU A 38 -10.33 -16.51 -3.72
CA GLU A 38 -10.27 -17.97 -3.53
C GLU A 38 -11.06 -18.71 -4.62
N HIS A 39 -12.29 -18.26 -4.91
CA HIS A 39 -13.10 -18.84 -5.99
C HIS A 39 -12.43 -18.71 -7.37
N VAL A 40 -11.72 -17.61 -7.62
CA VAL A 40 -10.96 -17.41 -8.85
C VAL A 40 -9.79 -18.42 -8.92
N GLN A 41 -9.07 -18.59 -7.82
CA GLN A 41 -7.92 -19.52 -7.74
C GLN A 41 -8.37 -20.98 -7.93
N MET A 42 -9.43 -21.41 -7.25
CA MET A 42 -9.98 -22.75 -7.42
C MET A 42 -10.46 -23.00 -8.86
N ALA A 43 -11.14 -22.02 -9.46
CA ALA A 43 -11.60 -22.12 -10.85
C ALA A 43 -10.43 -22.24 -11.84
N LEU A 44 -9.33 -21.50 -11.64
CA LEU A 44 -8.15 -21.60 -12.49
C LEU A 44 -7.46 -22.96 -12.31
N PHE A 45 -7.35 -23.45 -11.08
CA PHE A 45 -6.77 -24.75 -10.77
C PHE A 45 -7.52 -25.91 -11.47
N GLU A 46 -8.86 -25.93 -11.42
CA GLU A 46 -9.62 -26.96 -12.12
C GLU A 46 -9.45 -26.91 -13.65
N VAL A 47 -9.34 -25.70 -14.21
CA VAL A 47 -9.15 -25.50 -15.65
C VAL A 47 -7.74 -25.92 -16.09
N GLU A 48 -6.73 -25.64 -15.27
CA GLU A 48 -5.34 -26.01 -15.54
C GLU A 48 -5.13 -27.52 -15.45
N ASN A 49 -5.79 -28.18 -14.48
CA ASN A 49 -5.78 -29.64 -14.33
C ASN A 49 -6.72 -30.37 -15.32
N GLY A 50 -7.43 -29.63 -16.19
CA GLY A 50 -8.33 -30.23 -17.19
C GLY A 50 -9.61 -30.87 -16.61
N ILE A 51 -9.91 -30.66 -15.32
CA ILE A 51 -11.08 -31.23 -14.64
C ILE A 51 -12.37 -30.61 -15.19
N SER A 52 -12.35 -29.31 -15.46
CA SER A 52 -13.51 -28.58 -15.97
C SER A 52 -13.12 -27.58 -17.06
N SER A 53 -14.02 -27.36 -18.02
CA SER A 53 -13.82 -26.32 -19.03
C SER A 53 -14.01 -24.93 -18.43
N LEU A 54 -13.39 -23.90 -19.02
CA LEU A 54 -13.52 -22.49 -18.58
C LEU A 54 -14.97 -22.06 -18.29
N ARG A 55 -15.92 -22.55 -19.11
CA ARG A 55 -17.35 -22.25 -18.94
C ARG A 55 -17.94 -22.98 -17.72
N ARG A 56 -17.59 -24.25 -17.52
CA ARG A 56 -18.08 -25.04 -16.37
C ARG A 56 -17.50 -24.51 -15.07
N ALA A 57 -16.21 -24.19 -15.04
CA ALA A 57 -15.55 -23.58 -13.88
C ALA A 57 -16.17 -22.23 -13.52
N ALA A 58 -16.44 -21.36 -14.51
CA ALA A 58 -17.09 -20.07 -14.30
C ALA A 58 -18.44 -20.19 -13.60
N ILE A 59 -19.27 -21.16 -14.03
CA ILE A 59 -20.58 -21.41 -13.43
C ILE A 59 -20.42 -22.01 -12.03
N LYS A 60 -19.54 -23.00 -11.87
CA LYS A 60 -19.34 -23.73 -10.61
C LYS A 60 -18.89 -22.82 -9.47
N PHE A 61 -17.95 -21.92 -9.75
CA PHE A 61 -17.38 -21.02 -8.74
C PHE A 61 -18.02 -19.62 -8.74
N ASN A 62 -19.07 -19.41 -9.53
CA ASN A 62 -19.75 -18.12 -9.69
C ASN A 62 -18.80 -16.96 -10.07
N VAL A 63 -17.77 -17.26 -10.87
CA VAL A 63 -16.77 -16.29 -11.34
C VAL A 63 -17.04 -15.98 -12.81
N PRO A 64 -17.12 -14.71 -13.23
CA PRO A 64 -17.28 -14.37 -14.64
C PRO A 64 -16.19 -14.98 -15.51
N ARG A 65 -16.57 -15.60 -16.63
CA ARG A 65 -15.64 -16.22 -17.58
C ARG A 65 -14.56 -15.24 -18.05
N SER A 66 -14.93 -13.97 -18.28
CA SER A 66 -13.98 -12.91 -18.67
C SER A 66 -12.87 -12.71 -17.66
N THR A 67 -13.17 -12.81 -16.36
CA THR A 67 -12.19 -12.78 -15.28
C THR A 67 -11.23 -13.96 -15.37
N LEU A 68 -11.72 -15.18 -15.56
CA LEU A 68 -10.86 -16.37 -15.69
C LEU A 68 -9.95 -16.30 -16.92
N VAL A 69 -10.49 -15.87 -18.06
CA VAL A 69 -9.70 -15.68 -19.29
C VAL A 69 -8.60 -14.63 -19.09
N PHE A 70 -8.93 -13.49 -18.48
CA PHE A 70 -7.95 -12.46 -18.18
C PHE A 70 -6.89 -12.95 -17.20
N ARG A 71 -7.30 -13.62 -16.11
CA ARG A 71 -6.39 -14.15 -15.07
C ARG A 71 -5.46 -15.24 -15.58
N ARG A 72 -5.90 -16.04 -16.56
CA ARG A 72 -5.08 -17.05 -17.23
C ARG A 72 -4.11 -16.44 -18.25
N SER A 73 -4.35 -15.22 -18.71
CA SER A 73 -3.51 -14.60 -19.73
C SER A 73 -2.11 -14.29 -19.18
N PRO A 74 -1.04 -14.38 -19.99
CA PRO A 74 0.32 -14.06 -19.55
C PRO A 74 0.50 -12.57 -19.22
N LYS A 75 -0.47 -11.73 -19.58
CA LYS A 75 -0.50 -10.30 -19.24
C LYS A 75 -0.91 -10.05 -17.79
N PHE A 76 -1.51 -11.04 -17.12
CA PHE A 76 -1.93 -10.89 -15.75
C PHE A 76 -0.74 -11.09 -14.80
N THR A 77 -0.35 -10.03 -14.13
CA THR A 77 0.53 -10.08 -12.97
C THR A 77 -0.24 -9.57 -11.77
N LYS A 78 -0.23 -10.33 -10.67
CA LYS A 78 -0.83 -9.87 -9.41
C LYS A 78 0.07 -8.76 -8.83
N VAL A 79 -0.27 -7.52 -9.16
CA VAL A 79 0.42 -6.35 -8.59
C VAL A 79 -0.25 -5.99 -7.27
N GLU A 80 0.57 -5.89 -6.22
CA GLU A 80 0.13 -5.37 -4.94
C GLU A 80 -0.19 -3.88 -5.07
N LYS A 81 -1.27 -3.45 -4.42
CA LYS A 81 -1.69 -2.06 -4.51
C LYS A 81 -0.86 -1.22 -3.55
N GLY A 82 -0.21 -0.20 -4.08
CA GLY A 82 0.48 0.82 -3.30
C GLY A 82 1.99 0.89 -3.57
N PRO A 83 2.68 1.83 -2.92
CA PRO A 83 4.14 1.90 -2.97
C PRO A 83 4.76 0.61 -2.45
N ARG A 84 5.89 0.21 -3.05
CA ARG A 84 6.67 -0.93 -2.55
C ARG A 84 7.13 -0.63 -1.12
N PRO A 85 7.19 -1.64 -0.24
CA PRO A 85 7.77 -1.46 1.08
C PRO A 85 9.24 -1.01 0.96
N ILE A 86 9.69 -0.24 1.95
CA ILE A 86 11.06 0.29 2.00
C ILE A 86 12.06 -0.83 2.29
N LEU A 87 11.63 -1.79 3.11
CA LEU A 87 12.33 -3.04 3.36
C LEU A 87 11.84 -4.11 2.39
N SER A 88 12.74 -5.00 1.99
CA SER A 88 12.38 -6.21 1.25
C SER A 88 11.54 -7.14 2.14
N ARG A 89 10.85 -8.11 1.54
CA ARG A 89 10.09 -9.10 2.32
C ARG A 89 10.99 -9.88 3.26
N GLU A 90 12.17 -10.26 2.78
CA GLU A 90 13.19 -10.98 3.56
C GLU A 90 13.62 -10.18 4.78
N GLU A 91 13.91 -8.88 4.62
CA GLU A 91 14.28 -7.98 5.72
C GLU A 91 13.13 -7.80 6.74
N GLU A 92 11.88 -7.72 6.26
CA GLU A 92 10.72 -7.64 7.14
C GLU A 92 10.48 -8.96 7.91
N ASP A 93 10.68 -10.10 7.27
CA ASP A 93 10.58 -11.43 7.88
C ASP A 93 11.67 -11.65 8.93
N GLU A 94 12.91 -11.22 8.65
CA GLU A 94 14.01 -11.23 9.62
C GLU A 94 13.67 -10.37 10.84
N LEU A 95 13.19 -9.14 10.62
CA LEU A 95 12.77 -8.24 11.69
C LEU A 95 11.64 -8.85 12.53
N ALA A 96 10.64 -9.44 11.87
CA ALA A 96 9.54 -10.11 12.55
C ALA A 96 10.07 -11.28 13.41
N SER A 97 10.93 -12.13 12.84
CA SER A 97 11.53 -13.26 13.58
C SER A 97 12.33 -12.81 14.80
N TRP A 98 13.09 -11.70 14.68
CA TRP A 98 13.85 -11.13 15.78
C TRP A 98 12.95 -10.61 16.90
N ILE A 99 11.79 -10.03 16.57
CA ILE A 99 10.77 -9.62 17.53
C ILE A 99 10.18 -10.84 18.25
N LEU A 100 9.78 -11.87 17.49
CA LEU A 100 9.23 -13.13 18.04
C LEU A 100 10.20 -13.79 19.02
N GLN A 101 11.47 -13.87 18.64
CA GLN A 101 12.52 -14.42 19.49
C GLN A 101 12.68 -13.59 20.77
N GLY A 102 12.71 -12.26 20.66
CA GLY A 102 12.80 -11.37 21.81
C GLY A 102 11.72 -11.65 22.86
N GLU A 103 10.48 -11.86 22.42
CA GLU A 103 9.39 -12.21 23.34
C GLU A 103 9.56 -13.60 23.95
N LYS A 104 9.96 -14.60 23.17
CA LYS A 104 10.23 -15.96 23.66
C LYS A 104 11.30 -15.99 24.76
N TYR A 105 12.32 -15.14 24.65
CA TYR A 105 13.39 -15.01 25.65
C TYR A 105 13.05 -14.06 26.82
N GLY A 106 11.80 -13.58 26.90
CA GLY A 106 11.33 -12.70 27.98
C GLY A 106 11.81 -11.25 27.88
N ALA A 107 12.34 -10.84 26.72
CA ALA A 107 12.83 -9.49 26.45
C ALA A 107 12.03 -8.86 25.30
N PRO A 108 10.76 -8.48 25.52
CA PRO A 108 9.89 -7.96 24.47
C PRO A 108 10.47 -6.71 23.82
N ARG A 109 10.32 -6.61 22.49
CA ARG A 109 10.86 -5.48 21.72
C ARG A 109 9.86 -4.34 21.67
N LYS A 110 10.24 -3.21 22.26
CA LYS A 110 9.48 -1.95 22.19
C LYS A 110 9.62 -1.30 20.82
N TYR A 111 8.70 -0.39 20.52
CA TYR A 111 8.68 0.44 19.32
C TYR A 111 10.05 1.05 18.97
N VAL A 112 10.75 1.62 19.96
CA VAL A 112 12.06 2.26 19.78
C VAL A 112 13.13 1.25 19.30
N HIS A 113 13.08 0.00 19.78
CA HIS A 113 14.04 -1.02 19.37
C HIS A 113 13.86 -1.39 17.90
N ILE A 114 12.62 -1.46 17.43
CA ILE A 114 12.29 -1.72 16.03
C ILE A 114 12.75 -0.55 15.16
N GLN A 115 12.48 0.70 15.56
CA GLN A 115 12.96 1.88 14.83
C GLN A 115 14.48 1.90 14.71
N ASN A 116 15.19 1.63 15.82
CA ASN A 116 16.65 1.61 15.84
C ASN A 116 17.21 0.49 14.96
N TRP A 117 16.57 -0.67 14.95
CA TRP A 117 16.97 -1.78 14.09
C TRP A 117 16.85 -1.42 12.62
N VAL A 118 15.70 -0.86 12.21
CA VAL A 118 15.48 -0.41 10.83
C VAL A 118 16.43 0.72 10.45
N GLN A 119 16.69 1.66 11.35
CA GLN A 119 17.64 2.74 11.11
C GLN A 119 19.05 2.20 10.87
N LYS A 120 19.50 1.23 11.69
CA LYS A 120 20.80 0.57 11.48
C LYS A 120 20.86 -0.12 10.12
N LEU A 121 19.85 -0.91 9.77
CA LEU A 121 19.79 -1.60 8.49
C LEU A 121 19.87 -0.63 7.30
N LEU A 122 19.16 0.50 7.36
CA LEU A 122 19.20 1.52 6.31
C LEU A 122 20.51 2.32 6.26
N ASN A 123 21.24 2.41 7.38
CA ASN A 123 22.57 3.00 7.41
C ASN A 123 23.63 2.05 6.84
N ASP A 124 23.51 0.76 7.12
CA ASP A 124 24.41 -0.29 6.62
C ASP A 124 24.19 -0.56 5.12
N HIS A 125 22.93 -0.47 4.67
CA HIS A 125 22.51 -0.63 3.29
C HIS A 125 21.80 0.65 2.78
N PRO A 126 22.55 1.69 2.39
CA PRO A 126 21.96 2.93 1.92
C PRO A 126 21.16 2.70 0.64
N ARG A 127 19.97 3.31 0.56
CA ARG A 127 19.06 3.22 -0.59
C ARG A 127 18.69 4.62 -1.07
N ASP A 128 18.61 4.80 -2.38
CA ASP A 128 18.39 6.11 -3.00
C ASP A 128 16.96 6.69 -2.80
N ASN A 129 16.05 5.95 -2.16
CA ASN A 129 14.63 6.31 -2.05
C ASN A 129 14.02 6.04 -0.66
N VAL A 130 14.71 6.42 0.41
CA VAL A 130 14.16 6.30 1.77
C VAL A 130 13.32 7.56 2.09
N PRO A 131 11.99 7.46 2.26
CA PRO A 131 11.12 8.61 2.57
C PRO A 131 11.17 9.03 4.05
N PHE A 132 12.15 8.54 4.81
CA PHE A 132 12.28 8.79 6.25
C PHE A 132 13.23 9.95 6.52
N GLN A 133 12.91 10.74 7.55
CA GLN A 133 13.89 11.66 8.14
C GLN A 133 14.90 10.83 8.93
N ASP A 134 16.20 11.06 8.69
CA ASP A 134 17.33 10.37 9.35
C ASP A 134 17.29 8.84 9.32
N ASN A 135 16.70 8.25 8.27
CA ASN A 135 16.49 6.81 8.14
C ASN A 135 15.65 6.18 9.29
N LYS A 136 14.91 6.99 10.06
CA LYS A 136 14.07 6.50 11.15
C LYS A 136 12.62 6.31 10.70
N PRO A 137 12.07 5.08 10.75
CA PRO A 137 10.69 4.85 10.38
C PRO A 137 9.72 5.51 11.37
N GLY A 138 8.71 6.21 10.85
CA GLY A 138 7.67 6.85 11.65
C GLY A 138 6.50 5.92 12.03
N ARG A 139 5.52 6.46 12.78
CA ARG A 139 4.31 5.71 13.20
C ARG A 139 3.55 5.09 12.02
N GLY A 140 3.48 5.78 10.89
CA GLY A 140 2.77 5.29 9.70
C GLY A 140 3.40 4.03 9.12
N TRP A 141 4.73 3.96 9.11
CA TRP A 141 5.44 2.76 8.66
C TRP A 141 5.19 1.60 9.62
N MET A 142 5.31 1.84 10.93
CA MET A 142 5.08 0.79 11.93
C MET A 142 3.67 0.20 11.84
N LYS A 143 2.65 1.05 11.69
CA LYS A 143 1.26 0.58 11.52
C LYS A 143 1.09 -0.30 10.29
N ASN A 144 1.80 0.00 9.19
CA ASN A 144 1.74 -0.81 7.99
C ASN A 144 2.54 -2.11 8.13
N PHE A 145 3.68 -2.08 8.82
CA PHE A 145 4.47 -3.26 9.16
C PHE A 145 3.64 -4.25 10.00
N MET A 146 2.99 -3.80 11.07
CA MET A 146 2.10 -4.64 11.89
C MET A 146 0.90 -5.21 11.11
N LYS A 147 0.38 -4.47 10.11
CA LYS A 147 -0.69 -4.98 9.24
C LYS A 147 -0.23 -6.08 8.30
N ARG A 148 1.04 -6.05 7.89
CA ARG A 148 1.64 -7.09 7.04
C ARG A 148 1.98 -8.35 7.85
N HIS A 149 2.34 -8.17 9.12
CA HIS A 149 2.72 -9.23 10.05
C HIS A 149 1.68 -9.39 11.19
N PRO A 150 0.50 -9.97 10.91
CA PRO A 150 -0.54 -10.17 11.93
C PRO A 150 -0.09 -11.05 13.10
N GLU A 151 0.93 -11.90 12.91
CA GLU A 151 1.56 -12.70 13.97
C GLU A 151 2.15 -11.85 15.10
N LEU A 152 2.58 -10.62 14.80
CA LEU A 152 3.10 -9.69 15.80
C LEU A 152 1.99 -8.94 16.54
N ASN A 153 0.79 -8.86 15.95
CA ASN A 153 -0.33 -8.13 16.54
C ASN A 153 -0.96 -8.86 17.74
N ALA A 154 -0.70 -10.17 17.88
CA ALA A 154 -1.09 -10.94 19.06
C ALA A 154 -0.24 -10.59 20.30
N MET A 155 0.85 -9.85 20.14
CA MET A 155 1.82 -9.55 21.19
C MET A 155 1.42 -8.29 21.95
N ARG A 156 1.05 -8.47 23.23
CA ARG A 156 0.64 -7.39 24.15
C ARG A 156 1.73 -6.33 24.34
N SER A 157 2.99 -6.71 24.16
CA SER A 157 4.17 -5.85 24.36
C SER A 157 4.40 -4.81 23.25
N ILE A 158 3.71 -4.97 22.12
CA ILE A 158 3.83 -4.14 20.91
C ILE A 158 2.58 -3.26 20.71
N SER A 159 1.56 -3.43 21.56
CA SER A 159 0.31 -2.64 21.57
C SER A 159 0.61 -1.16 21.41
N PHE A 160 0.13 -0.58 20.31
CA PHE A 160 0.42 0.79 19.87
C PHE A 160 -0.03 1.85 20.90
N GLU A 161 -0.94 1.47 21.79
CA GLU A 161 -1.53 2.25 22.86
C GLU A 161 -0.53 2.59 23.98
N ASP A 162 0.35 1.67 24.39
CA ASP A 162 1.13 1.80 25.64
C ASP A 162 2.28 2.83 25.55
N HIS A 163 2.69 3.27 24.35
CA HIS A 163 3.72 4.31 24.18
C HIS A 163 3.17 5.69 23.79
N CYS A 164 1.89 5.80 23.39
CA CYS A 164 1.28 7.11 23.16
C CYS A 164 0.89 7.79 24.47
N GLU A 165 0.46 7.00 25.47
CA GLU A 165 0.05 7.54 26.77
C GLU A 165 1.21 8.18 27.52
N THR A 166 2.42 7.60 27.45
CA THR A 166 3.60 8.17 28.14
C THR A 166 3.98 9.57 27.62
N VAL A 167 3.76 9.87 26.33
CA VAL A 167 4.05 11.20 25.77
C VAL A 167 2.89 12.16 26.00
N ARG A 168 1.65 11.65 26.11
CA ARG A 168 0.45 12.47 26.36
C ARG A 168 0.30 12.88 27.82
N THR A 169 0.83 12.09 28.76
CA THR A 169 0.80 12.39 30.20
C THR A 169 1.97 13.25 30.67
N LEU A 170 3.09 13.29 29.93
CA LEU A 170 4.26 14.11 30.29
C LEU A 170 4.10 15.61 30.00
N PHE A 171 3.11 16.01 29.19
CA PHE A 171 2.84 17.41 28.81
C PHE A 171 1.54 17.96 29.41
N LYS A 172 0.99 17.31 30.45
CA LYS A 172 -0.27 17.72 31.09
C LYS A 172 -0.14 17.81 32.61
N VAL A 173 1.02 18.26 33.07
CA VAL A 173 1.24 18.74 34.42
C VAL A 173 1.78 20.15 34.29
N ASP A 174 0.87 21.11 34.31
CA ASP A 174 1.04 22.50 34.76
C ASP A 174 -0.30 22.91 35.39
#